data_AF-A0A8T4U3Y3-F1
#
_entry.id   AF-A0A8T4U3Y3-F1
#
_cell.length_a   1.000
_cell.length_b   1.000
_cell.length_c   1.000
_cell.angle_alpha   90.00
_cell.angle_beta   90.00
_cell.angle_gamma   90.00
#
_symmetry.space_group_name_H-M   'P 1'
#
loop_
_entity.id
_entity.type
_entity.pdbx_description
1 polymer ?
#
loop_
_entity_poly.entity_id
_entity_poly.type
_entity_poly.pdbx_seq_one_letter_code
_entity_poly.pdbx_strand_id
1 'polypeptide(L)'
;MQVNEALKILLNKDYETNLIRVDLGNNNFEKIKVNKNPNCEICKGNISGKNFELTLCRTGNTLSVKTDKGLDLEKIKDNFGVLREGKTSLLVEIDDEEVIVDKKGEIIFKTLKDETTIMKIAREIYQIGKL
;
A
#
# COMPACT_ATOMS: atom_id res chain seq x y z
N MET A 1 -10.75 10.04 24.14
CA MET A 1 -10.91 11.38 23.52
C MET A 1 -11.55 11.29 22.14
N GLN A 2 -10.93 10.60 21.18
CA GLN A 2 -11.49 10.44 19.81
C GLN A 2 -12.91 9.84 19.80
N VAL A 3 -13.15 8.78 20.58
CA VAL A 3 -14.48 8.14 20.70
C VAL A 3 -15.53 9.12 21.25
N ASN A 4 -15.18 9.97 22.21
CA ASN A 4 -16.12 10.94 22.79
C ASN A 4 -16.51 12.00 21.77
N GLU A 5 -15.57 12.51 20.99
CA GLU A 5 -15.88 13.48 19.92
C GLU A 5 -16.70 12.82 18.79
N ALA A 6 -16.41 11.56 18.44
CA ALA A 6 -17.22 10.81 17.49
C ALA A 6 -18.67 10.62 17.97
N LEU A 7 -18.87 10.30 19.24
CA LEU A 7 -20.22 10.19 19.83
C LEU A 7 -20.95 11.54 19.84
N LYS A 8 -20.27 12.66 20.11
CA LYS A 8 -20.88 13.99 20.03
C LYS A 8 -21.37 14.31 18.62
N ILE A 9 -20.59 13.98 17.58
CA ILE A 9 -21.01 14.12 16.19
C ILE A 9 -22.27 13.30 15.92
N LEU A 10 -22.29 12.02 16.30
CA LEU A 10 -23.44 11.13 16.07
C LEU A 10 -24.70 11.57 16.82
N LEU A 11 -24.54 12.15 18.00
CA LEU A 11 -25.63 12.65 18.84
C LEU A 11 -26.01 14.11 18.52
N ASN A 12 -25.47 14.69 17.45
CA ASN A 12 -25.67 16.07 17.03
C ASN A 12 -25.43 17.09 18.16
N LYS A 13 -24.36 16.88 18.93
CA LYS A 13 -23.87 17.76 19.99
C LYS A 13 -22.62 18.51 19.54
N ASP A 14 -22.34 19.64 20.19
CA ASP A 14 -21.10 20.38 19.97
C ASP A 14 -19.87 19.48 20.17
N TYR A 15 -18.96 19.53 19.21
CA TYR A 15 -17.74 18.71 19.17
C TYR A 15 -16.53 19.56 18.83
N GLU A 16 -15.35 19.09 19.22
CA GLU A 16 -14.10 19.78 18.91
C GLU A 16 -13.72 19.57 17.43
N THR A 17 -13.56 20.67 16.69
CA THR A 17 -13.19 20.65 15.27
C THR A 17 -11.70 20.79 15.04
N ASN A 18 -10.94 21.24 16.04
CA ASN A 18 -9.49 21.38 15.95
C ASN A 18 -8.80 20.03 16.14
N LEU A 19 -7.61 19.89 15.54
CA LEU A 19 -6.76 18.74 15.81
C LEU A 19 -6.23 18.85 17.24
N ILE A 20 -6.52 17.85 18.07
CA ILE A 20 -5.96 17.76 19.41
C ILE A 20 -4.68 16.93 19.35
N ARG A 21 -3.54 17.54 19.67
CA ARG A 21 -2.26 16.86 19.85
C ARG A 21 -2.00 16.67 21.34
N VAL A 22 -1.65 15.45 21.73
CA VAL A 22 -1.32 15.11 23.12
C VAL A 22 0.20 14.94 23.21
N ASP A 23 0.84 15.78 24.02
CA ASP A 23 2.23 15.60 24.42
C ASP A 23 2.27 14.91 25.78
N LEU A 24 2.62 13.61 25.77
CA LEU A 24 2.68 12.79 26.98
C LEU A 24 3.93 13.08 27.84
N GLY A 25 4.99 13.64 27.24
CA GLY A 25 6.20 13.99 28.00
C GLY A 25 5.97 15.23 28.88
N ASN A 26 5.20 16.19 28.37
CA ASN A 26 4.89 17.43 29.06
C ASN A 26 3.47 17.44 29.69
N ASN A 27 2.73 16.33 29.60
CA ASN A 27 1.32 16.21 30.02
C ASN A 27 0.44 17.36 29.47
N ASN A 28 0.65 17.74 28.22
CA ASN A 28 0.00 18.91 27.61
C ASN A 28 -0.93 18.53 26.45
N PHE A 29 -1.96 19.36 26.24
CA PHE A 29 -2.89 19.26 25.11
C PHE A 29 -2.79 20.52 24.25
N GLU A 30 -2.41 20.34 22.99
CA GLU A 30 -2.38 21.41 22.00
C GLU A 30 -3.60 21.29 21.08
N LYS A 31 -4.29 22.41 20.83
CA LYS A 31 -5.37 22.49 19.84
C LYS A 31 -4.88 23.24 18.62
N ILE A 32 -4.85 22.56 17.48
CA ILE A 32 -4.34 23.11 16.23
C ILE A 32 -5.52 23.31 15.29
N LYS A 33 -5.75 24.56 14.87
CA LYS A 33 -6.79 24.88 13.90
C LYS A 33 -6.39 24.35 12.52
N VAL A 34 -7.21 23.46 11.98
CA VAL A 34 -7.00 22.85 10.66
C VAL A 34 -7.83 23.59 9.63
N ASN A 35 -7.17 24.15 8.61
CA ASN A 35 -7.82 24.79 7.48
C ASN A 35 -7.82 23.84 6.28
N LYS A 36 -8.94 23.79 5.54
CA LYS A 36 -9.02 23.01 4.28
C LYS A 36 -8.14 23.66 3.22
N ASN A 37 -7.33 22.87 2.53
CA ASN A 37 -6.58 23.34 1.36
C ASN A 37 -7.56 23.57 0.18
N PRO A 38 -7.70 24.81 -0.34
CA PRO A 38 -8.62 25.11 -1.44
C PRO A 38 -8.24 24.43 -2.76
N ASN A 39 -7.00 23.97 -2.90
CA ASN A 39 -6.49 23.27 -4.08
C ASN A 39 -6.49 21.74 -3.93
N CYS A 40 -7.06 21.21 -2.84
CA CYS A 40 -7.19 19.76 -2.64
C CYS A 40 -8.34 19.20 -3.50
N GLU A 41 -8.01 18.50 -4.59
CA GLU A 41 -8.99 17.87 -5.48
C GLU A 41 -9.89 16.85 -4.76
N ILE A 42 -9.30 16.03 -3.88
CA ILE A 42 -10.03 15.04 -3.06
C ILE A 42 -11.04 15.74 -2.14
N CYS A 43 -10.64 16.85 -1.53
CA CYS A 43 -11.46 17.61 -0.59
C CYS A 43 -12.66 18.31 -1.28
N LYS A 44 -12.63 18.42 -2.63
CA LYS A 44 -13.73 18.90 -3.47
C LYS A 44 -14.71 17.80 -3.89
N GLY A 45 -14.51 16.57 -3.43
CA GLY A 45 -15.36 15.44 -3.79
C GLY A 45 -15.01 14.80 -5.14
N ASN A 46 -13.91 15.22 -5.79
CA ASN A 46 -13.33 14.49 -6.91
C ASN A 46 -12.57 13.28 -6.38
N ILE A 47 -13.32 12.30 -5.87
CA ILE A 47 -12.81 10.95 -5.64
C ILE A 47 -12.83 10.28 -7.01
N SER A 48 -11.87 10.64 -7.87
CA SER A 48 -11.49 9.73 -8.93
C SER A 48 -10.92 8.51 -8.21
N GLY A 49 -11.72 7.46 -8.11
CA GLY A 49 -11.26 6.17 -7.63
C GLY A 49 -10.11 5.75 -8.52
N LYS A 50 -8.87 6.04 -8.11
CA LYS A 50 -7.73 5.31 -8.64
C LYS A 50 -8.00 3.87 -8.24
N ASN A 51 -8.37 3.04 -9.20
CA ASN A 51 -8.23 1.60 -9.06
C ASN A 51 -6.73 1.38 -8.83
N PHE A 52 -6.36 1.23 -7.56
CA PHE A 52 -4.99 0.97 -7.17
C PHE A 52 -4.68 -0.46 -7.56
N GLU A 53 -4.09 -0.69 -8.73
CA GLU A 53 -3.73 -2.06 -9.14
C GLU A 53 -2.39 -2.50 -8.52
N LEU A 54 -1.42 -1.57 -8.45
CA LEU A 54 -0.06 -1.84 -8.01
C LEU A 54 0.50 -0.65 -7.22
N THR A 55 1.16 -0.94 -6.09
CA THR A 55 1.79 0.05 -5.22
C THR A 55 3.23 -0.34 -4.92
N LEU A 56 4.18 0.48 -5.34
CA LEU A 56 5.57 0.33 -4.95
C LEU A 56 5.74 0.64 -3.46
N CYS A 57 6.41 -0.26 -2.75
CA CYS A 57 6.68 -0.22 -1.33
C CYS A 57 8.19 -0.35 -1.11
N ARG A 58 8.72 0.38 -0.12
CA ARG A 58 10.12 0.27 0.31
C ARG A 58 10.15 -0.19 1.76
N THR A 59 10.91 -1.25 2.04
CA THR A 59 11.12 -1.75 3.40
C THR A 59 12.61 -1.94 3.62
N GLY A 60 13.21 -1.01 4.38
CA GLY A 60 14.67 -0.90 4.49
C GLY A 60 15.29 -0.66 3.10
N ASN A 61 16.21 -1.54 2.70
CA ASN A 61 16.85 -1.50 1.39
C ASN A 61 16.11 -2.33 0.32
N THR A 62 15.02 -3.02 0.67
CA THR A 62 14.27 -3.87 -0.25
C THR A 62 13.12 -3.10 -0.89
N LEU A 63 12.91 -3.32 -2.19
CA LEU A 63 11.73 -2.82 -2.90
C LEU A 63 10.76 -3.98 -3.12
N SER A 64 9.48 -3.72 -2.87
CA SER A 64 8.40 -4.64 -3.18
C SER A 64 7.26 -3.91 -3.88
N VAL A 65 6.44 -4.63 -4.61
CA VAL A 65 5.20 -4.13 -5.19
C VAL A 65 4.05 -4.92 -4.59
N LYS A 66 3.08 -4.20 -4.03
CA LYS A 66 1.83 -4.78 -3.55
C LYS A 66 0.74 -4.61 -4.61
N THR A 67 0.05 -5.69 -4.88
CA THR A 67 -1.15 -5.72 -5.72
C THR A 67 -2.40 -5.47 -4.86
N ASP A 68 -3.52 -5.20 -5.50
CA ASP A 68 -4.85 -5.14 -4.85
C ASP A 68 -5.50 -6.52 -4.63
N LYS A 69 -5.00 -7.55 -5.30
CA LYS A 69 -5.55 -8.91 -5.30
C LYS A 69 -4.49 -9.94 -5.02
N GLY A 70 -4.91 -11.12 -4.55
CA GLY A 70 -4.04 -12.29 -4.51
C GLY A 70 -3.56 -12.70 -5.91
N LEU A 71 -2.48 -13.49 -5.93
CA LEU A 71 -1.85 -14.00 -7.14
C LEU A 71 -1.99 -15.53 -7.24
N ASP A 72 -2.27 -16.01 -8.44
CA ASP A 72 -2.30 -17.40 -8.84
C ASP A 72 -0.87 -17.87 -9.17
N LEU A 73 -0.26 -18.56 -8.21
CA LEU A 73 1.13 -19.02 -8.32
C LEU A 73 1.31 -20.09 -9.40
N GLU A 74 0.28 -20.88 -9.72
CA GLU A 74 0.38 -21.90 -10.78
C GLU A 74 0.52 -21.23 -12.15
N LYS A 75 -0.31 -20.21 -12.43
CA LYS A 75 -0.19 -19.43 -13.68
C LYS A 75 1.18 -18.76 -13.81
N ILE A 76 1.72 -18.24 -12.72
CA ILE A 76 3.04 -17.59 -12.71
C ILE A 76 4.14 -18.64 -12.98
N LYS A 77 4.05 -19.81 -12.35
CA LYS A 77 4.99 -20.93 -12.55
C LYS A 77 5.01 -21.44 -13.99
N ASP A 78 3.88 -21.43 -14.69
CA ASP A 78 3.79 -21.83 -16.09
C ASP A 78 4.44 -20.83 -17.07
N ASN A 79 4.69 -19.59 -16.63
CA ASN A 79 5.18 -18.50 -17.49
C ASN A 79 6.62 -18.05 -17.18
N PHE A 80 7.18 -18.39 -16.02
CA PHE A 80 8.51 -17.94 -15.59
C PHE A 80 9.40 -19.09 -15.11
N GLY A 81 10.72 -18.87 -15.17
CA GLY A 81 11.70 -19.81 -14.66
C GLY A 81 11.59 -19.92 -13.13
N VAL A 82 11.17 -21.08 -12.61
CA VAL A 82 11.04 -21.30 -11.17
C VAL A 82 12.34 -21.78 -10.57
N LEU A 83 12.90 -20.98 -9.67
CA LEU A 83 14.10 -21.32 -8.90
C LEU A 83 13.76 -22.11 -7.64
N ARG A 84 12.70 -21.71 -6.93
CA ARG A 84 12.21 -22.40 -5.72
C ARG A 84 10.71 -22.22 -5.55
N GLU A 85 10.07 -23.27 -5.06
CA GLU A 85 8.65 -23.27 -4.73
C GLU A 85 8.46 -23.43 -3.21
N GLY A 86 7.70 -22.52 -2.62
CA GLY A 86 7.24 -22.59 -1.24
C GLY A 86 5.72 -22.76 -1.18
N LYS A 87 5.20 -23.05 0.01
CA LYS A 87 3.75 -23.30 0.18
C LYS A 87 2.87 -22.10 -0.17
N THR A 88 3.37 -20.88 0.02
CA THR A 88 2.62 -19.64 -0.22
C THR A 88 3.39 -18.65 -1.08
N SER A 89 4.56 -19.03 -1.58
CA SER A 89 5.44 -18.14 -2.33
C SER A 89 6.22 -18.89 -3.40
N LEU A 90 6.63 -18.16 -4.42
CA LEU A 90 7.41 -18.65 -5.55
C LEU A 90 8.62 -17.75 -5.75
N LEU A 91 9.80 -18.34 -5.89
CA LEU A 91 11.00 -17.63 -6.32
C LEU A 91 11.15 -17.88 -7.82
N VAL A 92 11.01 -16.83 -8.61
CA VAL A 92 11.13 -16.85 -10.06
C VAL A 92 12.34 -16.03 -10.52
N GLU A 93 12.91 -16.43 -11.64
CA GLU A 93 13.94 -15.70 -12.37
C GLU A 93 13.29 -15.00 -13.57
N ILE A 94 13.44 -13.67 -13.65
CA ILE A 94 12.90 -12.83 -14.73
C ILE A 94 13.98 -11.81 -15.07
N ASP A 95 14.44 -11.79 -16.33
CA ASP A 95 15.49 -10.88 -16.81
C ASP A 95 16.75 -10.87 -15.90
N ASP A 96 17.24 -12.07 -15.53
CA ASP A 96 18.38 -12.30 -14.59
C ASP A 96 18.17 -11.76 -13.16
N GLU A 97 16.94 -11.38 -12.79
CA GLU A 97 16.59 -10.92 -11.45
C GLU A 97 15.77 -11.97 -10.69
N GLU A 98 16.14 -12.19 -9.43
CA GLU A 98 15.40 -13.06 -8.52
C GLU A 98 14.24 -12.32 -7.85
N VAL A 99 13.02 -12.76 -8.18
CA VAL A 99 11.77 -12.15 -7.69
C VAL A 99 11.00 -13.16 -6.85
N ILE A 100 10.63 -12.75 -5.63
CA ILE A 100 9.76 -13.54 -4.77
C ILE A 100 8.33 -13.06 -4.97
N VAL A 101 7.42 -13.98 -5.29
CA VAL A 101 5.99 -13.70 -5.43
C VAL A 101 5.21 -14.45 -4.36
N ASP A 102 4.49 -13.73 -3.51
CA ASP A 102 3.60 -14.30 -2.50
C ASP A 102 2.16 -14.38 -3.00
N LYS A 103 1.44 -15.44 -2.62
CA LYS A 103 0.04 -15.68 -2.99
C LYS A 103 -0.91 -14.53 -2.58
N LYS A 104 -0.57 -13.75 -1.56
CA LYS A 104 -1.35 -12.58 -1.10
C LYS A 104 -1.14 -11.34 -1.96
N GLY A 105 -0.26 -11.38 -2.97
CA GLY A 105 -0.07 -10.25 -3.88
C GLY A 105 1.13 -9.37 -3.56
N GLU A 106 2.14 -9.90 -2.89
CA GLU A 106 3.40 -9.18 -2.67
C GLU A 106 4.48 -9.72 -3.61
N ILE A 107 5.12 -8.81 -4.35
CA ILE A 107 6.20 -9.09 -5.29
C ILE A 107 7.47 -8.42 -4.75
N ILE A 108 8.48 -9.18 -4.37
CA ILE A 108 9.69 -8.68 -3.68
C ILE A 108 10.91 -8.85 -4.58
N PHE A 109 11.65 -7.77 -4.77
CA PHE A 109 12.87 -7.72 -5.58
C PHE A 109 14.08 -7.72 -4.65
N LYS A 110 14.91 -8.77 -4.72
CA LYS A 110 16.07 -8.92 -3.82
C LYS A 110 17.13 -7.85 -4.07
N THR A 111 17.56 -7.74 -5.31
CA THR A 111 18.70 -6.95 -5.75
C THR A 111 18.29 -5.70 -6.51
N LEU A 112 17.35 -5.82 -7.44
CA LEU A 112 16.89 -4.72 -8.28
C LEU A 112 16.44 -3.49 -7.46
N LYS A 113 16.93 -2.31 -7.86
CA LYS A 113 16.60 -1.00 -7.25
C LYS A 113 15.95 -0.01 -8.21
N ASP A 114 15.98 -0.29 -9.51
CA ASP A 114 15.37 0.59 -10.49
C ASP A 114 13.84 0.47 -10.45
N GLU A 115 13.19 1.53 -9.96
CA GLU A 115 11.74 1.55 -9.74
C GLU A 115 10.94 1.36 -11.04
N THR A 116 11.49 1.83 -12.17
CA THR A 116 10.84 1.71 -13.49
C THR A 116 10.78 0.25 -13.93
N THR A 117 11.92 -0.44 -13.85
CA THR A 117 12.06 -1.86 -14.21
C THR A 117 11.26 -2.74 -13.24
N ILE A 118 11.30 -2.44 -11.94
CA ILE A 118 10.48 -3.12 -10.93
C ILE A 118 9.00 -3.04 -11.28
N MET A 119 8.50 -1.84 -11.60
CA MET A 119 7.09 -1.67 -11.95
C MET A 119 6.73 -2.34 -13.28
N LYS A 120 7.67 -2.46 -14.22
CA LYS A 120 7.47 -3.23 -15.46
C LYS A 120 7.29 -4.71 -15.15
N ILE A 121 8.24 -5.32 -14.43
CA ILE A 121 8.19 -6.74 -14.07
C ILE A 121 6.96 -7.05 -13.20
N ALA A 122 6.67 -6.20 -12.22
CA ALA A 122 5.51 -6.39 -11.35
C ALA A 122 4.18 -6.33 -12.12
N ARG A 123 4.06 -5.46 -13.14
CA ARG A 123 2.89 -5.45 -14.03
C ARG A 123 2.74 -6.73 -14.81
N GLU A 124 3.83 -7.26 -15.34
CA GLU A 124 3.82 -8.51 -16.09
C GLU A 124 3.33 -9.69 -15.22
N ILE A 125 3.94 -9.85 -14.05
CA ILE A 125 3.54 -10.85 -13.05
C ILE A 125 2.05 -10.68 -12.68
N TYR A 126 1.62 -9.44 -12.44
CA TYR A 126 0.23 -9.17 -12.07
C TYR A 126 -0.77 -9.49 -13.19
N GLN A 127 -0.46 -9.17 -14.46
CA GLN A 127 -1.36 -9.50 -15.56
C GLN A 127 -1.54 -11.00 -15.76
N ILE A 128 -0.48 -11.78 -15.53
CA ILE A 128 -0.52 -13.25 -15.62
C ILE A 128 -1.24 -13.84 -14.41
N GLY A 129 -0.88 -13.39 -13.21
CA GLY A 129 -1.24 -14.03 -11.95
C GLY A 129 -2.48 -13.47 -11.26
N LYS A 130 -3.05 -12.33 -11.65
CA LYS A 130 -4.20 -11.76 -10.94
C LYS A 130 -5.39 -12.73 -10.89
N LEU A 131 -6.00 -12.83 -9.71
CA LEU A 131 -7.24 -13.57 -9.46
C LEU A 131 -8.50 -12.80 -9.87
#